data_AF-A0A7W8MTA2-F1
#
_entry.id   AF-A0A7W8MTA2-F1
#
_cell.length_a   1.000
_cell.length_b   1.000
_cell.length_c   1.000
_cell.angle_alpha   90.00
_cell.angle_beta   90.00
_cell.angle_gamma   90.00
#
_symmetry.space_group_name_H-M   'P 1'
#
loop_
_entity.id
_entity.type
_entity.pdbx_description
1 polymer ?
#
loop_
_entity_poly.entity_id
_entity_poly.type
_entity_poly.pdbx_seq_one_letter_code
_entity_poly.pdbx_strand_id
1 'polypeptide(L)'
;MKLVCVHFIMVLLSAVGVLSYAQLAGSNPDPWPAHHAVSSVQDTETPAQRDARMQWWREARFGMFIHWGLYSIPAGTWNGQRIPNVGEWIMNTASIPVADYKALAPKFNPTGFSAHDIVALAKSSGMK
;
A
#
# COMPACT_ATOMS: atom_id res chain seq x y z
N MET A 1 49.57 -34.18 -34.56
CA MET A 1 48.70 -35.24 -33.99
C MET A 1 48.36 -34.89 -32.55
N LYS A 2 47.12 -34.47 -32.31
CA LYS A 2 46.32 -34.69 -31.08
C LYS A 2 44.98 -33.97 -31.30
N LEU A 3 44.00 -34.77 -31.72
CA LEU A 3 42.57 -34.45 -31.74
C LEU A 3 42.13 -34.07 -30.33
N VAL A 4 41.39 -32.97 -30.19
CA VAL A 4 40.46 -32.81 -29.06
C VAL A 4 39.11 -32.40 -29.63
N CYS A 5 38.16 -33.31 -29.40
CA CYS A 5 36.77 -33.30 -29.78
C CYS A 5 36.03 -32.15 -29.06
N VAL A 6 35.67 -31.10 -29.79
CA VAL A 6 34.82 -30.02 -29.28
C VAL A 6 33.39 -30.56 -29.26
N HIS A 7 32.90 -30.83 -28.05
CA HIS A 7 31.53 -31.27 -27.82
C HIS A 7 30.54 -30.19 -28.23
N PHE A 8 29.61 -30.60 -29.09
CA PHE A 8 28.44 -29.87 -29.54
C PHE A 8 27.48 -29.69 -28.35
N ILE A 9 27.56 -28.54 -27.65
CA ILE A 9 26.49 -28.14 -26.71
C ILE A 9 25.47 -27.35 -27.51
N MET A 10 24.46 -28.07 -27.99
CA MET A 10 23.27 -27.52 -28.62
C MET A 10 22.43 -26.82 -27.55
N VAL A 11 22.55 -25.50 -27.46
CA VAL A 11 21.71 -24.64 -26.62
C VAL A 11 20.30 -24.62 -27.20
N LEU A 12 19.41 -25.42 -26.62
CA LEU A 12 17.96 -25.39 -26.87
C LEU A 12 17.36 -24.23 -26.07
N LEU A 13 17.25 -23.07 -26.71
CA LEU A 13 16.58 -21.89 -26.16
C LEU A 13 15.06 -22.08 -26.30
N SER A 14 14.45 -22.73 -25.33
CA SER A 14 12.99 -22.80 -25.22
C SER A 14 12.47 -21.43 -24.81
N ALA A 15 11.92 -20.67 -25.76
CA ALA A 15 11.20 -19.44 -25.48
C ALA A 15 9.93 -19.78 -24.67
N VAL A 16 10.00 -19.65 -23.34
CA VAL A 16 8.81 -19.63 -22.50
C VAL A 16 8.16 -18.27 -22.70
N GLY A 17 7.22 -18.19 -23.64
CA GLY A 17 6.36 -17.03 -23.79
C GLY A 17 5.58 -16.84 -22.50
N VAL A 18 5.88 -15.75 -21.77
CA VAL A 18 5.05 -15.30 -20.67
C VAL A 18 3.72 -14.88 -21.28
N LEU A 19 2.70 -15.73 -21.15
CA LEU A 19 1.32 -15.34 -21.37
C LEU A 19 0.96 -14.35 -20.26
N SER A 20 1.24 -13.06 -20.49
CA SER A 20 0.64 -11.99 -19.71
C SER A 20 -0.86 -12.02 -19.98
N TYR A 21 -1.62 -12.56 -19.03
CA TYR A 21 -3.06 -12.33 -18.96
C TYR A 21 -3.27 -10.84 -18.65
N ALA A 22 -3.43 -10.03 -19.69
CA ALA A 22 -4.05 -8.72 -19.52
C ALA A 22 -5.51 -8.98 -19.11
N GLN A 23 -5.87 -8.60 -17.89
CA GLN A 23 -7.28 -8.60 -17.46
C GLN A 23 -8.03 -7.60 -18.34
N LEU A 24 -8.87 -8.12 -19.24
CA LEU A 24 -9.72 -7.31 -20.10
C LEU A 24 -10.66 -6.47 -19.23
N ALA A 25 -10.92 -5.22 -19.65
CA ALA A 25 -11.92 -4.39 -18.98
C ALA A 25 -13.27 -5.14 -18.92
N GLY A 26 -13.69 -5.53 -17.71
CA GLY A 26 -14.89 -6.34 -17.48
C GLY A 26 -14.64 -7.79 -17.02
N SER A 27 -13.38 -8.26 -16.97
CA SER A 27 -13.07 -9.53 -16.32
C SER A 27 -13.32 -9.39 -14.82
N ASN A 28 -14.34 -10.08 -14.30
CA ASN A 28 -14.47 -10.26 -12.87
C ASN A 28 -13.31 -11.14 -12.40
N PRO A 29 -12.55 -10.76 -11.37
CA PRO A 29 -11.59 -11.68 -10.78
C PRO A 29 -12.34 -12.94 -10.37
N ASP A 30 -11.80 -14.12 -10.68
CA ASP A 30 -12.31 -15.37 -10.13
C ASP A 30 -12.33 -15.20 -8.61
N PRO A 31 -13.52 -15.23 -7.96
CA PRO A 31 -13.58 -15.15 -6.53
C PRO A 31 -12.98 -16.46 -6.02
N TRP A 32 -11.71 -16.43 -5.64
CA TRP A 32 -11.20 -17.39 -4.69
C TRP A 32 -12.18 -17.37 -3.52
N PRO A 33 -12.73 -18.52 -3.08
CA PRO A 33 -13.71 -18.52 -2.02
C PRO A 33 -13.04 -17.97 -0.76
N ALA A 34 -13.26 -16.69 -0.50
CA ALA A 34 -12.77 -15.97 0.65
C ALA A 34 -13.63 -16.42 1.84
N HIS A 35 -13.33 -17.60 2.37
CA HIS A 35 -13.92 -18.09 3.61
C HIS A 35 -13.34 -17.31 4.79
N HIS A 36 -13.77 -16.07 4.96
CA HIS A 36 -13.53 -15.33 6.20
C HIS A 36 -14.50 -15.85 7.27
N ALA A 37 -14.02 -16.01 8.50
CA ALA A 37 -14.81 -16.56 9.62
C ALA A 37 -16.04 -15.70 9.99
N VAL A 38 -16.06 -14.45 9.51
CA VAL A 38 -17.17 -13.52 9.63
C VAL A 38 -17.50 -13.02 8.23
N SER A 39 -18.74 -13.21 7.80
CA SER A 39 -19.24 -12.65 6.54
C SER A 39 -19.18 -11.12 6.62
N SER A 40 -18.50 -10.50 5.67
CA SER A 40 -18.53 -9.06 5.49
C SER A 40 -19.85 -8.66 4.83
N VAL A 41 -20.26 -7.39 5.01
CA VAL A 41 -21.46 -6.84 4.36
C VAL A 41 -21.34 -6.95 2.82
N GLN A 42 -20.11 -6.91 2.30
CA GLN A 42 -19.81 -7.06 0.88
C GLN A 42 -20.08 -8.47 0.35
N ASP A 43 -20.05 -9.50 1.19
CA ASP A 43 -20.14 -10.91 0.75
C ASP A 43 -21.58 -11.33 0.41
N THR A 44 -22.59 -10.59 0.87
CA THR A 44 -24.02 -10.90 0.66
C THR A 44 -24.74 -9.88 -0.23
N GLU A 45 -24.01 -8.89 -0.73
CA GLU A 45 -24.57 -7.77 -1.48
C GLU A 45 -24.85 -8.14 -2.95
N THR A 46 -26.04 -7.80 -3.45
CA THR A 46 -26.34 -7.91 -4.89
C THR A 46 -25.57 -6.86 -5.70
N PRO A 47 -25.35 -7.06 -7.02
CA PRO A 47 -24.69 -6.06 -7.85
C PRO A 47 -25.34 -4.67 -7.81
N ALA A 48 -26.68 -4.60 -7.70
CA ALA A 48 -27.41 -3.34 -7.63
C ALA A 48 -27.18 -2.61 -6.30
N GLN A 49 -27.18 -3.33 -5.18
CA GLN A 49 -26.88 -2.76 -3.87
C GLN A 49 -25.44 -2.22 -3.82
N ARG A 50 -24.47 -2.99 -4.37
CA ARG A 50 -23.08 -2.56 -4.48
C ARG A 50 -22.95 -1.28 -5.30
N ASP A 51 -23.63 -1.20 -6.44
CA ASP A 51 -23.57 0.00 -7.29
C ASP A 51 -24.08 1.23 -6.54
N ALA A 52 -25.25 1.12 -5.89
CA ALA A 52 -25.83 2.19 -5.09
C ALA A 52 -24.89 2.63 -3.95
N ARG A 53 -24.31 1.68 -3.20
CA ARG A 53 -23.36 1.98 -2.12
C ARG A 53 -22.08 2.65 -2.64
N MET A 54 -21.60 2.28 -3.82
CA MET A 54 -20.38 2.83 -4.42
C MET A 54 -20.63 4.13 -5.19
N GLN A 55 -21.87 4.60 -5.33
CA GLN A 55 -22.21 5.80 -6.09
C GLN A 55 -21.48 7.03 -5.54
N TRP A 56 -21.64 7.32 -4.24
CA TRP A 56 -21.01 8.49 -3.63
C TRP A 56 -19.47 8.46 -3.75
N TRP A 57 -18.86 7.27 -3.61
CA TRP A 57 -17.41 7.11 -3.70
C TRP A 57 -16.90 7.40 -5.11
N ARG A 58 -17.63 6.94 -6.13
CA ARG A 58 -17.34 7.26 -7.54
C ARG A 58 -17.52 8.75 -7.81
N GLU A 59 -18.51 9.40 -7.21
CA GLU A 59 -18.76 10.84 -7.36
C GLU A 59 -17.76 11.72 -6.60
N ALA A 60 -17.22 11.24 -5.47
CA ALA A 60 -16.31 11.98 -4.59
C ALA A 60 -15.04 12.47 -5.31
N ARG A 61 -14.39 11.58 -6.09
CA ARG A 61 -13.21 11.79 -6.96
C ARG A 61 -11.93 12.33 -6.30
N PHE A 62 -12.03 13.15 -5.26
CA PHE A 62 -10.93 13.86 -4.62
C PHE A 62 -11.11 13.85 -3.10
N GLY A 63 -10.06 13.43 -2.40
CA GLY A 63 -10.06 13.27 -0.94
C GLY A 63 -8.70 13.57 -0.32
N MET A 64 -8.68 13.71 1.00
CA MET A 64 -7.45 13.87 1.78
C MET A 64 -6.96 12.52 2.29
N PHE A 65 -5.67 12.25 2.15
CA PHE A 65 -5.02 11.12 2.80
C PHE A 65 -4.06 11.65 3.88
N ILE A 66 -4.15 11.13 5.10
CA ILE A 66 -3.38 11.61 6.26
C ILE A 66 -2.46 10.48 6.74
N HIS A 67 -1.15 10.65 6.55
CA HIS A 67 -0.13 9.82 7.20
C HIS A 67 0.27 10.47 8.54
N TRP A 68 -0.28 9.94 9.64
CA TRP A 68 0.01 10.44 10.97
C TRP A 68 0.23 9.31 11.97
N GLY A 69 1.29 9.39 12.75
CA GLY A 69 1.64 8.38 13.75
C GLY A 69 2.96 8.69 14.44
N LEU A 70 3.52 7.71 15.17
CA LEU A 70 4.75 7.90 15.95
C LEU A 70 5.94 8.33 15.08
N TYR A 71 5.99 7.91 13.82
CA TYR A 71 6.99 8.31 12.83
C TYR A 71 7.02 9.82 12.56
N SER A 72 5.93 10.54 12.84
CA SER A 72 5.88 11.99 12.71
C SER A 72 6.78 12.71 13.73
N ILE A 73 7.12 12.08 14.86
CA ILE A 73 8.03 12.64 15.88
C ILE A 73 9.48 12.72 15.34
N PRO A 74 10.11 11.63 14.87
CA PRO A 74 11.45 11.69 14.29
C PRO A 74 11.49 12.36 12.91
N ALA A 75 10.36 12.49 12.22
CA ALA A 75 10.23 13.18 10.93
C ALA A 75 11.26 12.75 9.87
N GLY A 76 11.59 11.45 9.82
CA GLY A 76 12.60 10.87 8.94
C GLY A 76 14.05 11.11 9.37
N THR A 77 14.28 11.47 10.63
CA THR A 77 15.62 11.61 11.22
C THR A 77 15.72 10.72 12.46
N TRP A 78 16.77 9.91 12.54
CA TRP A 78 17.01 9.05 13.71
C TRP A 78 18.46 9.16 14.15
N ASN A 79 18.70 9.35 15.46
CA ASN A 79 20.04 9.53 16.03
C ASN A 79 20.89 10.61 15.32
N GLY A 80 20.27 11.73 14.96
CA GLY A 80 20.92 12.84 14.27
C GLY A 80 21.21 12.60 12.79
N GLN A 81 20.83 11.45 12.24
CA GLN A 81 21.03 11.12 10.83
C GLN A 81 19.72 11.18 10.05
N ARG A 82 19.77 11.79 8.86
CA ARG A 82 18.65 11.73 7.92
C ARG A 82 18.52 10.31 7.40
N ILE A 83 17.35 9.72 7.59
CA ILE A 83 17.05 8.38 7.07
C ILE A 83 16.51 8.53 5.65
N PRO A 84 17.03 7.76 4.67
CA PRO A 84 16.52 7.81 3.30
C PRO A 84 15.08 7.27 3.23
N ASN A 85 14.40 7.56 2.14
CA ASN A 85 13.01 7.15 1.86
C ASN A 85 11.95 7.85 2.74
N VAL A 86 10.77 7.23 2.80
CA VAL A 86 9.54 7.76 3.37
C VAL A 86 9.49 7.57 4.89
N GLY A 87 9.00 8.60 5.60
CA GLY A 87 9.11 8.68 7.06
C GLY A 87 8.28 7.63 7.80
N GLU A 88 7.15 7.19 7.26
CA GLU A 88 6.30 6.18 7.89
C GLU A 88 6.96 4.81 7.99
N TRP A 89 7.99 4.55 7.17
CA TRP A 89 8.81 3.33 7.20
C TRP A 89 10.10 3.47 8.03
N ILE A 90 10.32 4.59 8.72
CA ILE A 90 11.58 4.88 9.41
C ILE A 90 12.02 3.78 10.38
N MET A 91 11.08 3.14 11.07
CA MET A 91 11.38 2.03 11.98
C MET A 91 12.08 0.87 11.25
N ASN A 92 11.59 0.53 10.06
CA ASN A 92 12.18 -0.51 9.23
C ASN A 92 13.49 -0.01 8.59
N THR A 93 13.47 1.15 7.95
CA THR A 93 14.62 1.65 7.17
C THR A 93 15.85 1.93 8.03
N ALA A 94 15.66 2.42 9.25
CA ALA A 94 16.76 2.66 10.20
C ALA A 94 17.00 1.48 11.16
N SER A 95 16.30 0.36 10.99
CA SER A 95 16.38 -0.82 11.89
C SER A 95 16.22 -0.44 13.37
N ILE A 96 15.25 0.43 13.67
CA ILE A 96 15.01 0.94 15.03
C ILE A 96 14.46 -0.20 15.89
N PRO A 97 15.07 -0.51 17.05
CA PRO A 97 14.52 -1.50 17.97
C PRO A 97 13.08 -1.16 18.37
N VAL A 98 12.23 -2.18 18.47
CA VAL A 98 10.81 -2.03 18.82
C VAL A 98 10.63 -1.25 20.13
N ALA A 99 11.48 -1.52 21.14
CA ALA A 99 11.43 -0.85 22.43
C ALA A 99 11.69 0.67 22.28
N ASP A 100 12.68 1.05 21.50
CA ASP A 100 13.07 2.45 21.28
C ASP A 100 11.99 3.20 20.50
N TYR A 101 11.42 2.58 19.47
CA TYR A 101 10.32 3.17 18.72
C TYR A 101 9.06 3.32 19.58
N LYS A 102 8.73 2.32 20.41
CA LYS A 102 7.61 2.40 21.38
C LYS A 102 7.79 3.53 22.38
N ALA A 103 9.02 3.87 22.76
CA ALA A 103 9.30 4.99 23.67
C ALA A 103 8.95 6.37 23.07
N LEU A 104 8.61 6.46 21.78
CA LEU A 104 8.03 7.66 21.17
C LEU A 104 6.56 7.89 21.58
N ALA A 105 5.81 6.83 21.89
CA ALA A 105 4.39 6.93 22.24
C ALA A 105 4.06 7.92 23.36
N PRO A 106 4.75 7.91 24.53
CA PRO A 106 4.47 8.89 25.58
C PRO A 106 4.85 10.33 25.19
N LYS A 107 5.67 10.53 24.14
CA LYS A 107 6.05 11.85 23.62
C LYS A 107 5.06 12.38 22.59
N PHE A 108 4.13 11.55 22.13
CA PHE A 108 3.16 11.92 21.10
C PHE A 108 2.05 12.79 21.73
N ASN A 109 2.29 14.10 21.77
CA ASN A 109 1.36 15.09 22.30
C ASN A 109 1.20 16.27 21.31
N PRO A 110 0.39 16.11 20.26
CA PRO A 110 0.22 17.12 19.21
C PRO A 110 -0.70 18.26 19.68
N THR A 111 -0.18 19.18 20.48
CA THR A 111 -0.97 20.29 21.07
C THR A 111 -1.53 21.29 20.04
N GLY A 112 -0.95 21.34 18.84
CA GLY A 112 -1.46 22.13 17.72
C GLY A 112 -2.50 21.40 16.86
N PHE A 113 -2.91 20.18 17.24
CA PHE A 113 -3.91 19.43 16.47
C PHE A 113 -5.29 20.10 16.55
N SER A 114 -5.92 20.28 15.39
CA SER A 114 -7.28 20.76 15.25
C SER A 114 -8.00 19.97 14.16
N ALA A 115 -8.90 19.07 14.57
CA ALA A 115 -9.74 18.32 13.63
C ALA A 115 -10.62 19.27 12.79
N HIS A 116 -11.07 20.37 13.39
CA HIS A 116 -11.84 21.40 12.71
C HIS A 116 -11.05 21.98 11.54
N ASP A 117 -9.79 22.37 11.75
CA ASP A 117 -9.01 23.05 10.72
C ASP A 117 -8.62 22.10 9.58
N ILE A 118 -8.35 20.83 9.90
CA ILE A 118 -8.11 19.79 8.89
C ILE A 118 -9.34 19.59 8.00
N VAL A 119 -10.53 19.43 8.61
CA VAL A 119 -11.78 19.22 7.87
C VAL A 119 -12.18 20.49 7.09
N ALA A 120 -12.00 21.67 7.69
CA ALA A 120 -12.25 22.94 7.03
C ALA A 120 -11.37 23.11 5.79
N LEU A 121 -10.08 22.77 5.88
CA LEU A 121 -9.15 22.76 4.75
C LEU A 121 -9.57 21.77 3.66
N ALA A 122 -9.91 20.53 4.04
CA ALA A 122 -10.36 19.53 3.09
C ALA A 122 -11.61 20.01 2.32
N LYS A 123 -12.59 20.51 3.05
CA LYS A 123 -13.85 21.02 2.50
C LYS A 123 -13.65 22.24 1.62
N SER A 124 -12.85 23.22 2.04
CA SER A 124 -12.57 24.42 1.25
C SER A 124 -11.80 24.11 -0.03
N SER A 125 -11.01 23.02 -0.02
CA SER A 125 -10.31 22.50 -1.21
C SER A 125 -11.21 21.68 -2.14
N GLY A 126 -12.47 21.44 -1.78
CA GLY A 126 -13.44 20.69 -2.59
C GLY A 126 -13.40 19.17 -2.42
N MET A 127 -12.68 18.66 -1.41
CA MET A 127 -12.64 17.22 -1.10
C MET A 127 -14.01 16.73 -0.58
N LYS A 128 -14.29 15.44 -0.78
CA LYS A 128 -15.56 14.78 -0.44
C LYS A 128 -15.37 13.62 0.54
#